data_AF-A0A1Q8AXF3-F1
#
_entry.id   AF-A0A1Q8AXF3-F1
#
_cell.length_a   1.000
_cell.length_b   1.000
_cell.length_c   1.000
_cell.angle_alpha   90.00
_cell.angle_beta   90.00
_cell.angle_gamma   90.00
#
_symmetry.space_group_name_H-M   'P 1'
#
loop_
_entity.id
_entity.type
_entity.pdbx_description
1 polymer ?
#
loop_
_entity_poly.entity_id
_entity_poly.type
_entity_poly.pdbx_seq_one_letter_code
_entity_poly.pdbx_strand_id
1 'polypeptide(L)'
;MFGAPRCLETDLSMLNNQNLKLNYQWVAGHRSTFLFNRGDKIRGSRGASLTTRLPATTRQSGASPYYRGQHQWTVNNQLLLDGQYSYYKAGFVLDFHEDDLATVQRLRYVDQNNTDDRSGTYSGNIRPQYEARLDGNYFLSNLLGGDHATKFGIRWRSTPYETISKSGGGVLVRIRASGQNEADIIRDGDQNREMWEYSAYVNDSYKRGRTTLNWGLRFDHQKDRAIAAHIAANPILPDLLPAVDFTGADSGVAFNNWSPRLALTYDVAGNGTTVLKASGARYYGLGIDTAGTVTPTGTTTLSYFWTDLNADLLVQRNEILFARGFRATPSSNYDPNTPASLVTPTAADPNLQNDTTDEFIASLDREVMSNFGVGISYIYRRYGQPQATYRNGVPSSSYTAVPFTRTCGSTPPLPPQCDQSSYSGVYYQRATALPTAGTLRNYDYYRNYHGIELTARKRFSHRWLMNSSFTYNHTRFFFPTIDDFANGTSTGDPTNYDLQNGRDSSGLNGPRWLAKASAMYALPWGMSAAGFYNVREGLQFNRTIQSPNRTGSLGTVNVSIEPQGTTHHPTFQQLDAHWDKTFRFDKRRFSFNVDAFNLVNASIVLARITRQDASNGNYISTILAPRIVRFGLKVNF
;
A
#
# COMPACT_ATOMS: atom_id res chain seq x y z
N MET A 1 13.27 -37.08 -17.14
CA MET A 1 13.13 -35.62 -17.31
C MET A 1 12.34 -35.42 -18.61
N PHE A 2 11.01 -35.35 -18.52
CA PHE A 2 10.16 -35.18 -19.70
C PHE A 2 10.09 -33.69 -20.01
N GLY A 3 10.64 -33.30 -21.17
CA GLY A 3 10.61 -31.93 -21.66
C GLY A 3 9.19 -31.54 -22.06
N ALA A 4 8.65 -30.50 -21.42
CA ALA A 4 7.43 -29.85 -21.87
C ALA A 4 7.67 -29.12 -23.21
N PRO A 5 6.65 -28.98 -24.08
CA PRO A 5 6.77 -28.28 -25.36
C PRO A 5 7.15 -26.80 -25.19
N ARG A 6 8.07 -26.31 -26.03
CA ARG A 6 8.52 -24.89 -26.10
C ARG A 6 7.40 -23.87 -26.34
N CYS A 7 6.24 -24.29 -26.81
CA CYS A 7 5.06 -23.44 -27.03
C CYS A 7 4.19 -23.24 -25.78
N LEU A 8 4.56 -23.85 -24.65
CA LEU A 8 4.05 -23.53 -23.31
C LEU A 8 5.14 -22.85 -22.47
N GLU A 9 6.07 -22.12 -23.11
CA GLU A 9 7.10 -21.40 -22.36
C GLU A 9 6.44 -20.43 -21.39
N THR A 10 6.58 -20.85 -20.15
CA THR A 10 6.09 -20.29 -18.91
C THR A 10 6.26 -18.80 -18.89
N ASP A 11 5.33 -18.11 -18.23
CA ASP A 11 5.51 -16.77 -17.71
C ASP A 11 6.67 -16.74 -16.70
N LEU A 12 7.88 -16.86 -17.23
CA LEU A 12 9.11 -17.10 -16.53
C LEU A 12 9.49 -15.80 -15.84
N SER A 13 9.57 -15.86 -14.52
CA SER A 13 10.10 -14.77 -13.71
C SER A 13 11.54 -15.09 -13.33
N MET A 14 12.48 -14.32 -13.86
CA MET A 14 13.90 -14.39 -13.48
C MET A 14 14.21 -13.28 -12.48
N LEU A 15 14.95 -13.63 -11.43
CA LEU A 15 15.43 -12.69 -10.41
C LEU A 15 16.96 -12.70 -10.43
N ASN A 16 17.57 -11.64 -10.96
CA ASN A 16 19.01 -11.49 -11.03
C ASN A 16 19.48 -10.55 -9.90
N ASN A 17 20.18 -11.13 -8.93
CA ASN A 17 20.64 -10.40 -7.75
C ASN A 17 22.17 -10.42 -7.65
N GLN A 18 22.77 -9.26 -7.44
CA GLN A 18 24.20 -9.07 -7.24
C GLN A 18 24.42 -8.30 -5.95
N ASN A 19 25.45 -8.67 -5.20
CA ASN A 19 25.80 -8.05 -3.93
C ASN A 19 27.32 -7.95 -3.81
N LEU A 20 27.80 -6.78 -3.41
CA LEU A 20 29.18 -6.53 -3.05
C LEU A 20 29.23 -5.67 -1.80
N LYS A 21 30.06 -6.05 -0.83
CA LYS A 21 30.36 -5.24 0.35
C LYS A 21 31.87 -5.23 0.57
N LEU A 22 32.44 -4.03 0.59
CA LEU A 22 33.83 -3.80 0.92
C LEU A 22 33.89 -3.07 2.26
N ASN A 23 34.72 -3.55 3.17
CA ASN A 23 35.02 -2.87 4.43
C ASN A 23 36.53 -2.64 4.47
N TYR A 24 36.95 -1.42 4.77
CA TYR A 24 38.35 -1.06 4.85
C TYR A 24 38.62 -0.23 6.10
N GLN A 25 39.60 -0.64 6.89
CA GLN A 25 40.10 0.09 8.05
C GLN A 25 41.37 0.81 7.61
N TRP A 26 41.32 2.13 7.48
CA TRP A 26 42.45 2.93 6.97
C TRP A 26 43.58 2.97 8.00
N VAL A 27 43.21 3.37 9.21
CA VAL A 27 44.02 3.44 10.43
C VAL A 27 43.10 3.18 11.62
N ALA A 28 43.65 3.12 12.83
CA ALA A 28 42.84 3.05 14.04
C ALA A 28 41.81 4.21 14.08
N GLY A 29 40.56 3.89 14.39
CA GLY A 29 39.47 4.87 14.47
C GLY A 29 38.81 5.26 13.14
N HIS A 30 39.38 4.94 11.96
CA HIS A 30 38.78 5.25 10.66
C HIS A 30 38.41 3.99 9.88
N ARG A 31 37.12 3.83 9.59
CA ARG A 31 36.59 2.69 8.82
C ARG A 31 35.66 3.17 7.72
N SER A 32 35.95 2.76 6.48
CA SER A 32 35.03 2.95 5.35
C SER A 32 34.35 1.67 4.97
N THR A 33 33.10 1.79 4.54
CA THR A 33 32.31 0.70 3.96
C THR A 33 31.74 1.18 2.63
N PHE A 34 31.90 0.37 1.59
CA PHE A 34 31.18 0.51 0.35
C PHE A 34 30.23 -0.69 0.19
N LEU A 35 28.99 -0.42 -0.18
CA LEU A 35 28.00 -1.43 -0.46
C LEU A 35 27.37 -1.17 -1.84
N PHE A 36 27.33 -2.24 -2.63
CA PHE A 36 26.58 -2.31 -3.88
C PHE A 36 25.61 -3.49 -3.80
N ASN A 37 24.35 -3.24 -4.11
CA ASN A 37 23.34 -4.26 -4.34
C ASN A 37 22.64 -3.95 -5.65
N ARG A 38 22.34 -4.97 -6.46
CA ARG A 38 21.48 -4.84 -7.63
C ARG A 38 20.49 -5.99 -7.58
N GLY A 39 19.20 -5.66 -7.60
CA GLY A 39 18.14 -6.59 -7.91
C GLY A 39 17.54 -6.26 -9.27
N ASP A 40 17.18 -7.27 -10.04
CA ASP A 40 16.47 -7.10 -11.30
C ASP A 40 15.46 -8.23 -11.48
N LYS A 41 14.21 -7.85 -11.76
CA LYS A 41 13.12 -8.78 -12.02
C LYS A 41 12.74 -8.69 -13.48
N ILE A 42 12.93 -9.79 -14.19
CA ILE A 42 12.62 -9.92 -15.61
C ILE A 42 11.45 -10.88 -15.77
N ARG A 43 10.43 -10.48 -16.53
CA ARG A 43 9.25 -11.30 -16.85
C ARG A 43 8.74 -10.96 -18.25
N GLY A 44 8.62 -11.95 -19.13
CA GLY A 44 8.37 -11.71 -20.57
C GLY A 44 6.90 -11.48 -20.97
N SER A 45 5.94 -12.03 -20.23
CA SER A 45 4.53 -12.06 -20.64
C SER A 45 3.60 -11.72 -19.48
N ARG A 46 3.94 -10.65 -18.74
CA ARG A 46 3.18 -10.26 -17.55
C ARG A 46 1.76 -9.85 -17.96
N GLY A 47 0.79 -10.51 -17.34
CA GLY A 47 -0.63 -10.27 -17.58
C GLY A 47 -1.29 -11.28 -18.53
N ALA A 48 -0.55 -12.24 -19.07
CA ALA A 48 -1.11 -13.31 -19.90
C ALA A 48 -2.26 -14.03 -19.17
N SER A 49 -3.41 -14.14 -19.82
CA SER A 49 -4.59 -14.80 -19.28
C SER A 49 -5.55 -15.22 -20.40
N LEU A 50 -6.66 -15.89 -20.06
CA LEU A 50 -7.72 -16.21 -21.03
C LEU A 50 -8.31 -14.96 -21.71
N THR A 51 -8.21 -13.79 -21.08
CA THR A 51 -8.73 -12.51 -21.57
C THR A 51 -7.64 -11.52 -21.93
N THR A 52 -6.37 -11.93 -21.96
CA THR A 52 -5.24 -11.07 -22.36
C THR A 52 -4.29 -11.88 -23.21
N ARG A 53 -4.40 -11.70 -24.53
CA ARG A 53 -3.56 -12.40 -25.51
C ARG A 53 -2.13 -11.86 -25.46
N LEU A 54 -1.20 -12.66 -25.97
CA LEU A 54 0.24 -12.41 -25.84
C LEU A 54 0.68 -11.00 -26.29
N PRO A 55 0.23 -10.46 -27.44
CA PRO A 55 0.59 -9.09 -27.86
C PRO A 55 0.11 -7.98 -26.90
N ALA A 56 -0.95 -8.25 -26.13
CA ALA A 56 -1.48 -7.32 -25.13
C ALA A 56 -0.84 -7.48 -23.74
N THR A 57 0.13 -8.38 -23.59
CA THR A 57 0.90 -8.52 -22.35
C THR A 57 2.00 -7.47 -22.25
N THR A 58 2.67 -7.43 -21.10
CA THR A 58 3.80 -6.51 -20.88
C THR A 58 5.08 -7.27 -20.55
N ARG A 59 6.21 -6.76 -21.02
CA ARG A 59 7.55 -7.20 -20.58
C ARG A 59 7.96 -6.37 -19.38
N GLN A 60 8.27 -7.02 -18.27
CA GLN A 60 8.77 -6.34 -17.08
C GLN A 60 10.29 -6.42 -16.99
N SER A 61 10.91 -5.28 -16.69
CA SER A 61 12.30 -5.16 -16.23
C SER A 61 12.40 -4.09 -15.15
N GLY A 62 13.40 -4.17 -14.26
CA GLY A 62 13.46 -3.24 -13.13
C GLY A 62 14.78 -3.27 -12.38
N ALA A 63 15.90 -3.20 -13.12
CA ALA A 63 17.22 -3.16 -12.53
C ALA A 63 17.34 -1.98 -11.54
N SER A 64 17.47 -2.31 -10.27
CA SER A 64 17.46 -1.38 -9.15
C SER A 64 18.81 -1.42 -8.42
N PRO A 65 19.89 -0.89 -9.02
CA PRO A 65 21.17 -0.78 -8.34
C PRO A 65 21.09 0.23 -7.19
N TYR A 66 21.66 -0.17 -6.05
CA TYR A 66 21.83 0.59 -4.83
C TYR A 66 23.32 0.70 -4.52
N TYR A 67 23.79 1.92 -4.34
CA TYR A 67 25.16 2.25 -3.98
C TYR A 67 25.15 2.99 -2.65
N ARG A 68 26.08 2.64 -1.77
CA ARG A 68 26.23 3.31 -0.48
C ARG A 68 27.70 3.38 -0.09
N GLY A 69 28.19 4.60 0.05
CA GLY A 69 29.45 4.91 0.70
C GLY A 69 29.21 5.34 2.15
N GLN A 70 30.01 4.82 3.07
CA GLN A 70 29.95 5.16 4.49
C GLN A 70 31.36 5.30 5.05
N HIS A 71 31.58 6.29 5.90
CA HIS A 71 32.82 6.47 6.65
C HIS A 71 32.50 6.72 8.12
N GLN A 72 33.01 5.85 8.98
CA GLN A 72 32.90 5.95 10.42
C GLN A 72 34.24 6.42 11.00
N TRP A 73 34.17 7.42 11.86
CA TRP A 73 35.31 7.99 12.56
C TRP A 73 35.09 7.97 14.08
N THR A 74 35.85 7.12 14.78
CA THR A 74 35.99 7.17 16.23
C THR A 74 36.95 8.30 16.58
N VAL A 75 36.41 9.47 16.90
CA VAL A 75 37.19 10.68 17.20
C VAL A 75 37.98 10.49 18.50
N ASN A 76 37.31 9.94 19.50
CA ASN A 76 37.89 9.58 20.80
C ASN A 76 36.97 8.54 21.51
N ASN A 77 37.22 8.27 22.78
CA ASN A 77 36.46 7.29 23.57
C ASN A 77 35.00 7.71 23.84
N GLN A 78 34.64 8.96 23.57
CA GLN A 78 33.32 9.53 23.84
C GLN A 78 32.55 9.89 22.56
N LEU A 79 33.23 10.18 21.45
CA LEU A 79 32.61 10.67 20.22
C LEU A 79 32.87 9.74 19.03
N LEU A 80 31.79 9.30 18.40
CA LEU A 80 31.77 8.55 17.16
C LEU A 80 30.97 9.32 16.10
N LEU A 81 31.57 9.58 14.95
CA LEU A 81 30.92 10.20 13.80
C LEU A 81 30.73 9.17 12.68
N ASP A 82 29.63 9.26 11.94
CA ASP A 82 29.33 8.43 10.78
C ASP A 82 28.75 9.29 9.65
N GLY A 83 29.47 9.35 8.54
CA GLY A 83 29.01 10.01 7.31
C GLY A 83 28.62 8.99 6.26
N GLN A 84 27.49 9.22 5.58
CA GLN A 84 26.97 8.32 4.57
C GLN A 84 26.41 9.08 3.37
N TYR A 85 26.65 8.54 2.17
CA TYR A 85 25.95 8.90 0.95
C TYR A 85 25.43 7.65 0.27
N SER A 86 24.21 7.71 -0.26
CA SER A 86 23.63 6.63 -1.02
C SER A 86 22.83 7.09 -2.23
N TYR A 87 22.88 6.27 -3.28
CA TYR A 87 22.11 6.42 -4.49
C TYR A 87 21.36 5.12 -4.77
N TYR A 88 20.06 5.22 -5.00
CA TYR A 88 19.22 4.10 -5.39
C TYR A 88 18.48 4.45 -6.67
N LYS A 89 18.79 3.81 -7.80
CA LYS A 89 18.09 4.12 -9.07
C LYS A 89 16.59 3.83 -8.97
N ALA A 90 16.24 2.71 -8.31
CA ALA A 90 14.90 2.17 -8.16
C ALA A 90 14.05 2.18 -9.45
N GLY A 91 12.77 1.82 -9.33
CA GLY A 91 11.84 1.87 -10.46
C GLY A 91 11.76 0.57 -11.26
N PHE A 92 10.86 0.58 -12.25
CA PHE A 92 10.61 -0.55 -13.14
C PHE A 92 9.89 -0.08 -14.39
N VAL A 93 9.98 -0.87 -15.44
CA VAL A 93 9.22 -0.71 -16.68
C VAL A 93 8.29 -1.89 -16.87
N LEU A 94 7.06 -1.61 -17.30
CA LEU A 94 6.17 -2.55 -17.94
C LEU A 94 6.09 -2.10 -19.40
N ASP A 95 6.91 -2.71 -20.23
CA ASP A 95 7.03 -2.37 -21.63
C ASP A 95 5.99 -3.14 -22.45
N PHE A 96 5.77 -2.71 -23.69
CA PHE A 96 5.02 -3.49 -24.68
C PHE A 96 5.63 -4.89 -24.82
N HIS A 97 4.80 -5.87 -25.24
CA HIS A 97 5.28 -7.23 -25.46
C HIS A 97 6.42 -7.29 -26.49
N GLU A 98 6.34 -6.46 -27.52
CA GLU A 98 7.37 -6.20 -28.53
C GLU A 98 7.41 -4.70 -28.85
N ASP A 99 8.54 -4.18 -29.30
CA ASP A 99 8.78 -2.73 -29.43
C ASP A 99 7.89 -2.09 -30.52
N ASP A 100 7.61 -2.83 -31.59
CA ASP A 100 6.77 -2.41 -32.72
C ASP A 100 5.30 -2.19 -32.32
N LEU A 101 4.82 -2.94 -31.32
CA LEU A 101 3.47 -2.81 -30.77
C LEU A 101 3.18 -1.44 -30.16
N ALA A 102 4.21 -0.63 -29.87
CA ALA A 102 4.03 0.75 -29.40
C ALA A 102 3.21 1.61 -30.37
N THR A 103 3.30 1.33 -31.67
CA THR A 103 2.57 2.06 -32.72
C THR A 103 1.29 1.37 -33.17
N VAL A 104 1.07 0.14 -32.69
CA VAL A 104 -0.09 -0.68 -33.06
C VAL A 104 -1.25 -0.37 -32.11
N GLN A 105 -2.42 -0.08 -32.67
CA GLN A 105 -3.63 0.20 -31.90
C GLN A 105 -4.02 -0.99 -31.01
N ARG A 106 -4.37 -0.74 -29.75
CA ARG A 106 -4.85 -1.81 -28.86
C ARG A 106 -6.26 -2.23 -29.24
N LEU A 107 -6.57 -3.50 -29.06
CA LEU A 107 -7.89 -4.05 -29.35
C LEU A 107 -8.51 -4.72 -28.12
N ARG A 108 -9.79 -4.47 -27.88
CA ARG A 108 -10.59 -5.13 -26.85
C ARG A 108 -11.91 -5.62 -27.41
N TYR A 109 -12.20 -6.90 -27.22
CA TYR A 109 -13.52 -7.49 -27.46
C TYR A 109 -14.35 -7.39 -26.18
N VAL A 110 -15.25 -6.41 -26.12
CA VAL A 110 -15.97 -6.09 -24.87
C VAL A 110 -16.87 -7.24 -24.45
N ASP A 111 -17.60 -7.81 -25.40
CA ASP A 111 -18.57 -8.90 -25.14
C ASP A 111 -17.92 -10.29 -25.06
N GLN A 112 -16.59 -10.38 -25.27
CA GLN A 112 -15.81 -11.59 -25.02
C GLN A 112 -15.01 -11.44 -23.73
N ASN A 113 -15.70 -11.18 -22.61
CA ASN A 113 -15.08 -10.98 -21.29
C ASN A 113 -13.97 -9.92 -21.26
N ASN A 114 -14.13 -8.83 -22.03
CA ASN A 114 -13.10 -7.79 -22.22
C ASN A 114 -11.74 -8.35 -22.67
N THR A 115 -11.74 -9.28 -23.62
CA THR A 115 -10.49 -9.88 -24.14
C THR A 115 -9.63 -8.84 -24.85
N ASP A 116 -8.41 -8.62 -24.34
CA ASP A 116 -7.40 -7.73 -24.90
C ASP A 116 -6.49 -8.43 -25.92
N ASP A 117 -6.17 -7.74 -27.01
CA ASP A 117 -5.34 -8.23 -28.10
C ASP A 117 -4.59 -7.09 -28.83
N ARG A 118 -3.76 -7.48 -29.82
CA ARG A 118 -3.07 -6.66 -30.81
C ARG A 118 -1.95 -5.77 -30.27
N SER A 119 -2.13 -5.11 -29.14
CA SER A 119 -1.10 -4.32 -28.45
C SER A 119 -1.48 -4.10 -26.98
N GLY A 120 -0.53 -3.61 -26.20
CA GLY A 120 -0.66 -3.36 -24.77
C GLY A 120 -0.47 -1.90 -24.38
N THR A 121 0.12 -1.70 -23.21
CA THR A 121 0.44 -0.39 -22.65
C THR A 121 1.87 -0.36 -22.17
N TYR A 122 2.49 0.80 -22.21
CA TYR A 122 3.76 1.05 -21.55
C TYR A 122 3.54 1.79 -20.23
N SER A 123 4.25 1.37 -19.18
CA SER A 123 4.38 2.11 -17.92
C SER A 123 5.84 2.13 -17.47
N GLY A 124 6.48 3.29 -17.62
CA GLY A 124 7.84 3.54 -17.13
C GLY A 124 7.79 4.27 -15.80
N ASN A 125 8.35 3.66 -14.75
CA ASN A 125 8.39 4.24 -13.41
C ASN A 125 9.85 4.47 -13.01
N ILE A 126 10.31 5.71 -13.08
CA ILE A 126 11.70 6.11 -12.81
C ILE A 126 11.72 6.79 -11.43
N ARG A 127 12.50 6.26 -10.47
CA ARG A 127 12.37 6.67 -9.06
C ARG A 127 13.71 6.82 -8.32
N PRO A 128 14.72 7.54 -8.87
CA PRO A 128 16.01 7.61 -8.21
C PRO A 128 15.89 8.28 -6.84
N GLN A 129 16.66 7.79 -5.89
CA GLN A 129 16.76 8.35 -4.54
C GLN A 129 18.21 8.69 -4.26
N TYR A 130 18.42 9.90 -3.77
CA TYR A 130 19.70 10.39 -3.29
C TYR A 130 19.55 10.69 -1.81
N GLU A 131 20.49 10.22 -0.99
CA GLU A 131 20.47 10.49 0.44
C GLU A 131 21.88 10.74 0.95
N ALA A 132 22.06 11.84 1.68
CA ALA A 132 23.27 12.16 2.42
C ALA A 132 22.91 12.28 3.91
N ARG A 133 23.72 11.70 4.78
CA ARG A 133 23.51 11.70 6.23
C ARG A 133 24.82 11.86 6.98
N LEU A 134 24.77 12.61 8.06
CA LEU A 134 25.84 12.70 9.04
C LEU A 134 25.24 12.47 10.43
N ASP A 135 25.80 11.50 11.15
CA ASP A 135 25.41 11.18 12.52
C ASP A 135 26.58 11.30 13.49
N GLY A 136 26.28 11.64 14.74
CA GLY A 136 27.19 11.56 15.86
C GLY A 136 26.57 10.78 17.01
N ASN A 137 27.38 9.99 17.71
CA ASN A 137 27.07 9.45 19.03
C ASN A 137 28.07 10.00 20.03
N TYR A 138 27.58 10.57 21.12
CA TYR A 138 28.37 11.17 22.18
C TYR A 138 28.01 10.58 23.53
N PHE A 139 29.01 10.12 24.27
CA PHE A 139 28.85 9.45 25.55
C PHE A 139 29.45 10.30 26.67
N LEU A 140 28.64 10.61 27.67
CA LEU A 140 29.06 11.34 28.87
C LEU A 140 28.66 10.54 30.10
N SER A 141 29.63 10.31 30.99
CA SER A 141 29.38 9.61 32.25
C SER A 141 29.20 10.59 33.40
N ASN A 142 28.29 10.27 34.32
CA ASN A 142 28.04 11.02 35.56
C ASN A 142 27.72 12.53 35.38
N LEU A 143 27.19 12.94 34.22
CA LEU A 143 26.65 14.28 34.04
C LEU A 143 25.26 14.35 34.66
N LEU A 144 24.99 15.38 35.47
CA LEU A 144 23.73 15.51 36.23
C LEU A 144 23.38 14.24 37.06
N GLY A 145 24.41 13.52 37.53
CA GLY A 145 24.27 12.30 38.33
C GLY A 145 23.83 11.05 37.57
N GLY A 146 23.92 11.04 36.23
CA GLY A 146 23.64 9.87 35.39
C GLY A 146 24.53 9.79 34.16
N ASP A 147 24.39 8.69 33.42
CA ASP A 147 25.09 8.47 32.15
C ASP A 147 24.22 8.91 30.99
N HIS A 148 24.82 9.57 30.01
CA HIS A 148 24.19 10.04 28.79
C HIS A 148 24.78 9.31 27.57
N ALA A 149 23.89 8.81 26.71
CA ALA A 149 24.22 8.36 25.37
C ALA A 149 23.40 9.19 24.37
N THR A 150 24.00 10.27 23.89
CA THR A 150 23.37 11.21 22.97
C THR A 150 23.67 10.82 21.53
N LYS A 151 22.65 10.78 20.68
CA LYS A 151 22.74 10.62 19.23
C LYS A 151 22.16 11.85 18.55
N PHE A 152 22.87 12.40 17.59
CA PHE A 152 22.41 13.54 16.80
C PHE A 152 22.77 13.34 15.34
N GLY A 153 22.10 14.08 14.46
CA GLY A 153 22.46 14.01 13.05
C GLY A 153 21.63 14.91 12.16
N ILE A 154 22.10 15.03 10.92
CA ILE A 154 21.44 15.72 9.84
C ILE A 154 21.29 14.79 8.64
N ARG A 155 20.25 15.01 7.85
CA ARG A 155 19.97 14.24 6.64
C ARG A 155 19.44 15.16 5.56
N TRP A 156 19.90 14.93 4.34
CA TRP A 156 19.30 15.44 3.12
C TRP A 156 18.85 14.27 2.27
N ARG A 157 17.68 14.38 1.65
CA ARG A 157 17.16 13.40 0.71
C ARG A 157 16.52 14.09 -0.48
N SER A 158 16.70 13.52 -1.68
CA SER A 158 15.96 13.88 -2.89
C SER A 158 15.40 12.62 -3.54
N THR A 159 14.12 12.65 -3.90
CA THR A 159 13.40 11.53 -4.53
C THR A 159 12.59 12.00 -5.74
N PRO A 160 13.26 12.38 -6.85
CA PRO A 160 12.57 12.56 -8.12
C PRO A 160 11.81 11.28 -8.52
N TYR A 161 10.67 11.50 -9.17
CA TYR A 161 9.73 10.46 -9.54
C TYR A 161 9.08 10.84 -10.88
N GLU A 162 9.22 9.95 -11.86
CA GLU A 162 8.63 10.11 -13.18
C GLU A 162 7.80 8.87 -13.52
N THR A 163 6.57 9.10 -14.00
CA THR A 163 5.70 8.05 -14.54
C THR A 163 5.31 8.39 -15.96
N ILE A 164 5.79 7.57 -16.89
CA ILE A 164 5.44 7.64 -18.30
C ILE A 164 4.41 6.56 -18.58
N SER A 165 3.26 6.92 -19.13
CA SER A 165 2.18 6.01 -19.51
C SER A 165 1.89 6.15 -21.00
N LYS A 166 2.01 5.06 -21.77
CA LYS A 166 1.67 5.08 -23.19
C LYS A 166 0.66 4.01 -23.56
N SER A 167 -0.17 4.32 -24.56
CA SER A 167 -1.11 3.37 -25.14
C SER A 167 -0.66 3.01 -26.56
N GLY A 168 -0.64 1.72 -26.90
CA GLY A 168 -0.32 1.28 -28.26
C GLY A 168 -1.16 2.01 -29.30
N GLY A 169 -0.50 2.63 -30.28
CA GLY A 169 -1.14 3.39 -31.37
C GLY A 169 -1.99 4.58 -30.92
N GLY A 170 -1.88 5.03 -29.66
CA GLY A 170 -2.65 6.15 -29.12
C GLY A 170 -4.16 5.90 -28.98
N VAL A 171 -4.61 4.63 -28.98
CA VAL A 171 -6.04 4.30 -28.88
C VAL A 171 -6.28 2.94 -28.24
N LEU A 172 -7.39 2.80 -27.52
CA LEU A 172 -8.00 1.51 -27.23
C LEU A 172 -9.26 1.34 -28.08
N VAL A 173 -9.17 0.45 -29.07
CA VAL A 173 -10.29 0.03 -29.93
C VAL A 173 -11.14 -0.97 -29.17
N ARG A 174 -12.45 -0.76 -29.15
CA ARG A 174 -13.40 -1.62 -28.45
C ARG A 174 -14.46 -2.11 -29.43
N ILE A 175 -14.51 -3.42 -29.65
CA ILE A 175 -15.46 -4.06 -30.53
C ILE A 175 -16.58 -4.68 -29.71
N ARG A 176 -17.82 -4.46 -30.16
CA ARG A 176 -19.03 -5.02 -29.56
C ARG A 176 -19.77 -5.92 -30.52
N ALA A 177 -20.40 -6.97 -30.00
CA ALA A 177 -21.29 -7.85 -30.75
C ALA A 177 -22.54 -7.10 -31.26
N SER A 178 -22.91 -5.98 -30.62
CA SER A 178 -23.99 -5.11 -31.09
C SER A 178 -23.67 -4.34 -32.39
N GLY A 179 -22.41 -4.37 -32.85
CA GLY A 179 -21.92 -3.57 -33.97
C GLY A 179 -21.66 -2.10 -33.65
N GLN A 180 -21.99 -1.63 -32.44
CA GLN A 180 -21.63 -0.29 -31.98
C GLN A 180 -20.22 -0.29 -31.40
N ASN A 181 -19.23 -0.04 -32.25
CA ASN A 181 -17.84 0.01 -31.83
C ASN A 181 -17.52 1.32 -31.10
N GLU A 182 -16.56 1.24 -30.18
CA GLU A 182 -16.12 2.36 -29.36
C GLU A 182 -14.61 2.55 -29.52
N ALA A 183 -14.14 3.79 -29.36
CA ALA A 183 -12.73 4.13 -29.38
C ALA A 183 -12.42 5.03 -28.20
N ASP A 184 -11.35 4.73 -27.47
CA ASP A 184 -10.79 5.62 -26.46
C ASP A 184 -9.48 6.17 -27.03
N ILE A 185 -9.54 7.38 -27.58
CA ILE A 185 -8.39 8.08 -28.15
C ILE A 185 -7.59 8.67 -26.99
N ILE A 186 -6.31 8.31 -26.91
CA ILE A 186 -5.49 8.52 -25.73
C ILE A 186 -4.26 9.35 -26.09
N ARG A 187 -4.10 10.50 -25.45
CA ARG A 187 -2.80 11.17 -25.34
C ARG A 187 -2.04 10.54 -24.18
N ASP A 188 -0.80 10.16 -24.44
CA ASP A 188 0.10 9.59 -23.45
C ASP A 188 0.23 10.49 -22.21
N GLY A 189 0.73 9.95 -21.10
CA GLY A 189 0.98 10.69 -19.87
C GLY A 189 2.47 10.70 -19.53
N ASP A 190 2.95 11.80 -18.99
CA ASP A 190 4.30 11.96 -18.44
C ASP A 190 4.21 12.81 -17.16
N GLN A 191 4.15 12.13 -16.02
CA GLN A 191 4.05 12.78 -14.71
C GLN A 191 5.42 12.81 -14.05
N ASN A 192 6.08 13.96 -14.12
CA ASN A 192 7.42 14.16 -13.58
C ASN A 192 7.41 15.12 -12.37
N ARG A 193 7.92 14.67 -11.23
CA ARG A 193 7.85 15.37 -9.94
C ARG A 193 9.11 15.11 -9.15
N GLU A 194 9.39 15.98 -8.18
CA GLU A 194 10.44 15.73 -7.21
C GLU A 194 10.04 16.19 -5.81
N MET A 195 10.65 15.55 -4.81
CA MET A 195 10.53 15.89 -3.40
C MET A 195 11.92 15.96 -2.80
N TRP A 196 12.14 16.96 -1.95
CA TRP A 196 13.35 17.07 -1.13
C TRP A 196 12.98 17.16 0.35
N GLU A 197 13.81 16.52 1.15
CA GLU A 197 13.70 16.46 2.60
C GLU A 197 15.01 16.94 3.24
N TYR A 198 14.92 17.84 4.21
CA TYR A 198 16.02 18.19 5.11
C TYR A 198 15.60 17.85 6.53
N SER A 199 16.46 17.15 7.26
CA SER A 199 16.16 16.73 8.62
C SER A 199 17.31 17.00 9.55
N ALA A 200 16.99 17.39 10.78
CA ALA A 200 17.93 17.46 11.89
C ALA A 200 17.32 16.79 13.11
N TYR A 201 18.11 16.09 13.91
CA TYR A 201 17.62 15.46 15.12
C TYR A 201 18.66 15.36 16.22
N VAL A 202 18.16 15.30 17.44
CA VAL A 202 18.90 14.95 18.66
C VAL A 202 18.07 13.99 19.48
N ASN A 203 18.71 13.00 20.09
CA ASN A 203 18.10 12.04 20.99
C ASN A 203 19.09 11.68 22.07
N ASP A 204 18.70 11.73 23.33
CA ASP A 204 19.55 11.41 24.46
C ASP A 204 18.94 10.31 25.31
N SER A 205 19.79 9.35 25.70
CA SER A 205 19.46 8.30 26.66
C SER A 205 20.15 8.61 27.99
N TYR A 206 19.39 9.13 28.95
CA TYR A 206 19.85 9.45 30.29
C TYR A 206 19.51 8.32 31.25
N LYS A 207 20.52 7.67 31.82
CA LYS A 207 20.38 6.59 32.78
C LYS A 207 20.88 7.02 34.16
N ARG A 208 20.01 6.92 35.17
CA ARG A 208 20.36 7.15 36.57
C ARG A 208 19.73 6.10 37.46
N GLY A 209 20.56 5.30 38.11
CA GLY A 209 20.12 4.21 38.97
C GLY A 209 19.20 3.24 38.22
N ARG A 210 17.95 3.16 38.67
CA ARG A 210 16.90 2.28 38.13
C ARG A 210 16.10 2.89 36.97
N THR A 211 16.34 4.16 36.66
CA THR A 211 15.57 4.93 35.67
C THR A 211 16.40 5.17 34.42
N THR A 212 15.80 4.95 33.25
CA THR A 212 16.31 5.41 31.96
C THR A 212 15.27 6.29 31.30
N LEU A 213 15.61 7.55 31.05
CA LEU A 213 14.83 8.51 30.31
C LEU A 213 15.45 8.66 28.92
N ASN A 214 14.67 8.43 27.88
CA ASN A 214 15.03 8.75 26.52
C ASN A 214 14.18 9.92 26.07
N TRP A 215 14.80 10.98 25.56
CA TRP A 215 14.08 12.08 24.94
C TRP A 215 14.75 12.43 23.62
N GLY A 216 13.95 12.84 22.65
CA GLY A 216 14.45 13.22 21.34
C GLY A 216 13.53 14.19 20.65
N LEU A 217 14.13 15.02 19.81
CA LEU A 217 13.44 15.98 18.97
C LEU A 217 14.02 15.88 17.56
N ARG A 218 13.13 15.85 16.58
CA ARG A 218 13.48 15.86 15.17
C ARG A 218 12.72 16.95 14.45
N PHE A 219 13.43 17.71 13.64
CA PHE A 219 12.87 18.64 12.67
C PHE A 219 12.97 18.02 11.27
N ASP A 220 11.90 18.12 10.49
CA ASP A 220 11.84 17.74 9.09
C ASP A 220 11.25 18.91 8.28
N HIS A 221 11.97 19.34 7.24
CA HIS A 221 11.47 20.20 6.18
C HIS A 221 11.27 19.36 4.93
N GLN A 222 10.04 19.31 4.42
CA GLN A 222 9.69 18.59 3.19
C GLN A 222 9.00 19.54 2.22
N LYS A 223 9.40 19.50 0.95
CA LYS A 223 8.69 20.19 -0.13
C LYS A 223 8.81 19.38 -1.42
N ASP A 224 7.77 19.46 -2.22
CA ASP A 224 7.66 18.83 -3.53
C ASP A 224 7.26 19.84 -4.62
N ARG A 225 7.56 19.50 -5.88
CA ARG A 225 7.08 20.24 -7.04
C ARG A 225 6.91 19.34 -8.26
N ALA A 226 6.07 19.78 -9.18
CA ALA A 226 6.00 19.21 -10.52
C ALA A 226 7.11 19.82 -11.39
N ILE A 227 7.83 18.99 -12.12
CA ILE A 227 8.92 19.41 -13.00
C ILE A 227 8.54 19.19 -14.47
N ALA A 228 9.37 19.71 -15.37
CA ALA A 228 9.06 19.73 -16.79
C ALA A 228 8.83 18.33 -17.37
N ALA A 229 7.90 18.25 -18.32
CA ALA A 229 7.51 17.02 -19.01
C ALA A 229 7.08 17.34 -20.45
N HIS A 230 7.34 16.42 -21.38
CA HIS A 230 6.98 16.57 -22.78
C HIS A 230 6.13 15.39 -23.22
N ILE A 231 4.97 15.68 -23.80
CA ILE A 231 4.06 14.65 -24.30
C ILE A 231 3.79 14.91 -25.78
N ALA A 232 4.00 13.88 -26.60
CA ALA A 232 3.71 13.93 -28.03
C ALA A 232 2.20 14.03 -28.31
N ALA A 233 1.86 14.54 -29.49
CA ALA A 233 0.48 14.57 -29.97
C ALA A 233 -0.06 13.15 -30.19
N ASN A 234 -1.37 12.98 -30.05
CA ASN A 234 -2.02 11.73 -30.43
C ASN A 234 -1.90 11.51 -31.97
N PRO A 235 -1.58 10.29 -32.44
CA PRO A 235 -1.39 10.03 -33.87
C PRO A 235 -2.68 10.08 -34.71
N ILE A 236 -3.86 9.90 -34.11
CA ILE A 236 -5.15 9.86 -34.81
C ILE A 236 -5.81 11.26 -34.82
N LEU A 237 -5.82 11.94 -33.67
CA LEU A 237 -6.45 13.25 -33.45
C LEU A 237 -5.47 14.28 -32.87
N PRO A 238 -4.40 14.67 -33.60
CA PRO A 238 -3.39 15.60 -33.10
C PRO A 238 -3.93 17.04 -32.89
N ASP A 239 -5.05 17.40 -33.49
CA ASP A 239 -5.72 18.68 -33.30
C ASP A 239 -6.56 18.75 -32.01
N LEU A 240 -7.16 17.62 -31.61
CA LEU A 240 -7.90 17.52 -30.34
C LEU A 240 -7.01 17.08 -29.19
N LEU A 241 -5.88 16.43 -29.48
CA LEU A 241 -4.89 15.99 -28.49
C LEU A 241 -3.49 16.36 -28.98
N PRO A 242 -3.17 17.67 -29.05
CA PRO A 242 -1.87 18.14 -29.50
C PRO A 242 -0.76 17.76 -28.54
N ALA A 243 0.48 17.89 -29.03
CA ALA A 243 1.67 17.81 -28.20
C ALA A 243 1.61 18.91 -27.14
N VAL A 244 2.14 18.62 -25.96
CA VAL A 244 2.15 19.56 -24.83
C VAL A 244 3.50 19.57 -24.15
N ASP A 245 3.97 20.78 -23.86
CA ASP A 245 5.24 21.08 -23.20
C ASP A 245 4.97 21.72 -21.84
N PHE A 246 5.06 20.93 -20.79
CA PHE A 246 4.87 21.41 -19.43
C PHE A 246 6.20 21.88 -18.85
N THR A 247 6.23 23.12 -18.36
CA THR A 247 7.43 23.75 -17.82
C THR A 247 7.65 23.50 -16.32
N GLY A 248 6.69 22.85 -15.65
CA GLY A 248 6.70 22.62 -14.19
C GLY A 248 5.69 23.50 -13.45
N ALA A 249 5.37 23.10 -12.22
CA ALA A 249 4.50 23.87 -11.32
C ALA A 249 4.89 23.62 -9.85
N ASP A 250 4.80 24.67 -9.04
CA ASP A 250 5.01 24.62 -7.59
C ASP A 250 3.69 24.95 -6.91
N SER A 251 3.25 24.10 -5.98
CA SER A 251 2.04 24.34 -5.18
C SER A 251 2.23 25.48 -4.18
N GLY A 252 3.48 25.83 -3.86
CA GLY A 252 3.86 26.76 -2.80
C GLY A 252 3.87 26.14 -1.41
N VAL A 253 3.40 24.91 -1.24
CA VAL A 253 3.27 24.24 0.06
C VAL A 253 4.59 23.61 0.48
N ALA A 254 4.94 23.77 1.75
CA ALA A 254 6.07 23.08 2.38
C ALA A 254 5.71 22.70 3.81
N PHE A 255 6.14 21.51 4.24
CA PHE A 255 5.92 21.03 5.60
C PHE A 255 7.15 21.26 6.45
N ASN A 256 6.96 21.92 7.59
CA ASN A 256 7.98 22.11 8.62
C ASN A 256 7.47 21.44 9.89
N ASN A 257 7.99 20.26 10.21
CA ASN A 257 7.43 19.40 11.23
C ASN A 257 8.40 19.14 12.39
N TRP A 258 7.89 19.26 13.61
CA TRP A 258 8.61 18.91 14.84
C TRP A 258 8.05 17.61 15.41
N SER A 259 8.89 16.57 15.45
CA SER A 259 8.58 15.22 15.91
C SER A 259 9.22 14.94 17.27
N PRO A 260 8.60 15.34 18.40
CA PRO A 260 9.07 15.01 19.73
C PRO A 260 8.86 13.52 20.04
N ARG A 261 9.78 12.95 20.81
CA ARG A 261 9.72 11.58 21.35
C ARG A 261 10.23 11.56 22.78
N LEU A 262 9.50 10.86 23.64
CA LEU A 262 9.85 10.69 25.05
C LEU A 262 9.57 9.24 25.44
N ALA A 263 10.49 8.61 26.15
CA ALA A 263 10.30 7.29 26.73
C ALA A 263 10.95 7.18 28.11
N LEU A 264 10.27 6.54 29.03
CA LEU A 264 10.71 6.25 30.38
C LEU A 264 10.78 4.74 30.56
N THR A 265 11.86 4.25 31.16
CA THR A 265 12.00 2.87 31.61
C THR A 265 12.42 2.86 33.07
N TYR A 266 11.75 2.06 33.90
CA TYR A 266 12.02 1.95 35.32
C TYR A 266 12.12 0.48 35.73
N ASP A 267 13.28 0.08 36.24
CA ASP A 267 13.51 -1.24 36.84
C ASP A 267 13.08 -1.21 38.31
N VAL A 268 11.97 -1.87 38.64
CA VAL A 268 11.31 -1.72 39.94
C VAL A 268 12.22 -2.16 41.09
N ALA A 269 12.88 -3.30 40.94
CA ALA A 269 13.73 -3.90 41.97
C ALA A 269 15.24 -3.64 41.75
N GLY A 270 15.63 -3.16 40.56
CA GLY A 270 17.04 -2.98 40.19
C GLY A 270 17.74 -4.27 39.74
N ASN A 271 16.98 -5.33 39.47
CA ASN A 271 17.47 -6.64 39.04
C ASN A 271 16.97 -7.02 37.63
N GLY A 272 16.27 -6.12 36.94
CA GLY A 272 15.73 -6.31 35.60
C GLY A 272 14.57 -7.29 35.49
N THR A 273 14.09 -7.85 36.62
CA THR A 273 13.02 -8.87 36.59
C THR A 273 11.63 -8.27 36.47
N THR A 274 11.44 -7.00 36.84
CA THR A 274 10.18 -6.27 36.66
C THR A 274 10.49 -4.88 36.13
N VAL A 275 10.06 -4.59 34.90
CA VAL A 275 10.38 -3.35 34.21
C VAL A 275 9.11 -2.67 33.73
N LEU A 276 8.90 -1.43 34.16
CA LEU A 276 7.86 -0.54 33.66
C LEU A 276 8.43 0.28 32.51
N LYS A 277 7.66 0.46 31.43
CA LYS A 277 8.02 1.32 30.30
C LYS A 277 6.84 2.18 29.91
N ALA A 278 7.10 3.42 29.54
CA ALA A 278 6.11 4.30 28.94
C ALA A 278 6.77 5.12 27.83
N SER A 279 6.08 5.39 26.74
CA SER A 279 6.57 6.24 25.66
C SER A 279 5.46 7.04 25.02
N GLY A 280 5.78 8.29 24.65
CA GLY A 280 4.93 9.17 23.86
C GLY A 280 5.72 9.72 22.67
N ALA A 281 5.12 9.71 21.48
CA ALA A 281 5.76 10.20 20.27
C ALA A 281 4.76 10.81 19.29
N ARG A 282 5.20 11.79 18.50
CA ARG A 282 4.51 12.25 17.30
C ARG A 282 5.33 11.89 16.06
N TYR A 283 4.63 11.41 15.04
CA TYR A 283 5.16 11.13 13.72
C TYR A 283 4.35 11.92 12.68
N TYR A 284 5.00 12.28 11.58
CA TYR A 284 4.35 12.87 10.41
C TYR A 284 4.59 11.97 9.20
N GLY A 285 3.67 11.97 8.24
CA GLY A 285 3.84 11.22 7.01
C GLY A 285 4.83 11.88 6.05
N LEU A 286 5.07 11.17 4.95
CA LEU A 286 5.93 11.58 3.85
C LEU A 286 5.16 11.31 2.55
N GLY A 287 5.12 12.26 1.63
CA GLY A 287 4.27 12.19 0.43
C GLY A 287 4.61 13.26 -0.60
N ILE A 288 4.24 13.00 -1.87
CA ILE A 288 4.45 13.90 -3.02
C ILE A 288 3.10 14.43 -3.56
N ASP A 289 2.18 14.67 -2.63
CA ASP A 289 0.76 14.85 -2.92
C ASP A 289 0.43 16.24 -3.48
N THR A 290 1.22 17.26 -3.14
CA THR A 290 0.96 18.64 -3.59
C THR A 290 1.42 18.85 -5.03
N ALA A 291 2.62 18.35 -5.38
CA ALA A 291 3.08 18.24 -6.76
C ALA A 291 2.13 17.38 -7.58
N GLY A 292 1.64 16.30 -6.96
CA GLY A 292 0.50 15.48 -7.39
C GLY A 292 -0.63 16.26 -8.02
N THR A 293 -1.16 17.15 -7.20
CA THR A 293 -2.36 17.95 -7.45
C THR A 293 -2.18 18.97 -8.58
N VAL A 294 -0.97 19.53 -8.69
CA VAL A 294 -0.65 20.58 -9.67
C VAL A 294 -0.08 20.08 -11.00
N THR A 295 0.00 18.76 -11.20
CA THR A 295 0.54 18.15 -12.42
C THR A 295 -0.59 17.82 -13.43
N PRO A 296 -0.73 18.55 -14.55
CA PRO A 296 -1.78 18.31 -15.56
C PRO A 296 -1.41 17.21 -16.58
N THR A 297 -0.21 16.66 -16.51
CA THR A 297 0.42 15.83 -17.56
C THR A 297 0.11 14.33 -17.44
N GLY A 298 -1.00 13.98 -16.79
CA GLY A 298 -1.55 12.62 -16.84
C GLY A 298 -2.15 12.29 -18.21
N THR A 299 -2.42 11.00 -18.45
CA THR A 299 -3.07 10.53 -19.68
C THR A 299 -4.42 11.22 -19.91
N THR A 300 -4.62 11.77 -21.11
CA THR A 300 -5.89 12.38 -21.52
C THR A 300 -6.64 11.42 -22.45
N THR A 301 -7.91 11.11 -22.15
CA THR A 301 -8.73 10.21 -22.96
C THR A 301 -9.97 10.92 -23.49
N LEU A 302 -10.21 10.77 -24.80
CA LEU A 302 -11.42 11.18 -25.49
C LEU A 302 -12.14 9.93 -26.01
N SER A 303 -13.33 9.69 -25.48
CA SER A 303 -14.12 8.49 -25.79
C SER A 303 -15.16 8.78 -26.87
N TYR A 304 -15.14 8.03 -27.97
CA TYR A 304 -16.06 8.16 -29.10
C TYR A 304 -16.72 6.82 -29.47
N PHE A 305 -17.77 6.92 -30.30
CA PHE A 305 -18.23 5.82 -31.15
C PHE A 305 -17.54 5.91 -32.51
N TRP A 306 -17.34 4.78 -33.18
CA TRP A 306 -16.78 4.73 -34.53
C TRP A 306 -17.45 3.63 -35.36
N THR A 307 -17.28 3.67 -36.67
CA THR A 307 -17.76 2.63 -37.60
C THR A 307 -16.61 2.23 -38.50
N ASP A 308 -16.25 0.95 -38.46
CA ASP A 308 -15.19 0.38 -39.28
C ASP A 308 -15.65 0.33 -40.74
N LEU A 309 -15.15 1.24 -41.57
CA LEU A 309 -15.63 1.42 -42.95
C LEU A 309 -14.96 0.45 -43.93
N ASN A 310 -13.79 -0.08 -43.57
CA ASN A 310 -12.95 -0.89 -44.43
C ASN A 310 -12.69 -2.32 -43.88
N ALA A 311 -13.25 -2.63 -42.70
CA ALA A 311 -13.14 -3.91 -41.99
C ALA A 311 -11.72 -4.27 -41.53
N ASP A 312 -10.84 -3.29 -41.31
CA ASP A 312 -9.47 -3.50 -40.84
C ASP A 312 -9.34 -3.47 -39.30
N LEU A 313 -10.43 -3.14 -38.60
CA LEU A 313 -10.52 -3.00 -37.15
C LEU A 313 -9.52 -1.97 -36.56
N LEU A 314 -9.01 -1.03 -37.34
CA LEU A 314 -8.14 0.07 -36.93
C LEU A 314 -8.94 1.37 -36.99
N VAL A 315 -8.99 2.09 -35.88
CA VAL A 315 -9.68 3.38 -35.81
C VAL A 315 -8.92 4.39 -36.65
N GLN A 316 -9.57 4.89 -37.70
CA GLN A 316 -9.10 6.00 -38.52
C GLN A 316 -9.97 7.23 -38.25
N ARG A 317 -9.42 8.43 -38.49
CA ARG A 317 -10.12 9.69 -38.19
C ARG A 317 -11.48 9.80 -38.88
N ASN A 318 -11.58 9.38 -40.14
CA ASN A 318 -12.79 9.40 -40.95
C ASN A 318 -13.86 8.39 -40.50
N GLU A 319 -13.53 7.50 -39.58
CA GLU A 319 -14.44 6.48 -39.05
C GLU A 319 -15.06 6.87 -37.70
N ILE A 320 -14.52 7.92 -37.08
CA ILE A 320 -15.00 8.43 -35.78
C ILE A 320 -16.29 9.23 -35.99
N LEU A 321 -17.33 8.88 -35.22
CA LEU A 321 -18.64 9.49 -35.30
C LEU A 321 -18.73 10.78 -34.46
N PHE A 322 -17.97 11.81 -34.84
CA PHE A 322 -17.93 13.10 -34.12
C PHE A 322 -19.30 13.73 -33.89
N ALA A 323 -20.24 13.55 -34.83
CA ALA A 323 -21.60 14.08 -34.72
C ALA A 323 -22.40 13.51 -33.54
N ARG A 324 -22.00 12.35 -32.98
CA ARG A 324 -22.61 11.78 -31.77
C ARG A 324 -22.04 12.37 -30.47
N GLY A 325 -21.02 13.22 -30.57
CA GLY A 325 -20.31 13.75 -29.41
C GLY A 325 -19.48 12.69 -28.68
N PHE A 326 -19.02 13.04 -27.49
CA PHE A 326 -18.29 12.11 -26.62
C PHE A 326 -19.22 11.03 -26.08
N ARG A 327 -18.75 9.78 -26.12
CA ARG A 327 -19.40 8.63 -25.49
C ARG A 327 -19.38 8.71 -23.96
N ALA A 328 -18.30 9.27 -23.41
CA ALA A 328 -18.08 9.43 -21.98
C ALA A 328 -17.42 10.78 -21.71
N THR A 329 -17.61 11.32 -20.50
CA THR A 329 -16.97 12.56 -20.07
C THR A 329 -15.45 12.48 -20.30
N PRO A 330 -14.85 13.43 -21.05
CA PRO A 330 -13.41 13.50 -21.24
C PRO A 330 -12.63 13.54 -19.93
N SER A 331 -11.35 13.17 -19.98
CA SER A 331 -10.45 13.35 -18.82
C SER A 331 -10.52 14.79 -18.29
N SER A 332 -10.42 14.95 -16.97
CA SER A 332 -10.55 16.27 -16.33
C SER A 332 -9.43 17.27 -16.66
N ASN A 333 -8.36 16.82 -17.31
CA ASN A 333 -7.26 17.65 -17.82
C ASN A 333 -7.43 18.01 -19.32
N TYR A 334 -8.65 17.89 -19.86
CA TYR A 334 -8.99 18.29 -21.22
C TYR A 334 -9.97 19.46 -21.22
N ASP A 335 -9.63 20.52 -21.96
CA ASP A 335 -10.54 21.60 -22.32
C ASP A 335 -10.73 21.62 -23.85
N PRO A 336 -11.96 21.40 -24.36
CA PRO A 336 -12.21 21.43 -25.80
C PRO A 336 -11.96 22.79 -26.46
N ASN A 337 -12.01 23.89 -25.71
CA ASN A 337 -11.70 25.22 -26.23
C ASN A 337 -10.19 25.49 -26.27
N THR A 338 -9.42 24.79 -25.42
CA THR A 338 -7.96 24.90 -25.34
C THR A 338 -7.30 23.51 -25.18
N PRO A 339 -7.27 22.66 -26.24
CA PRO A 339 -6.81 21.27 -26.14
C PRO A 339 -5.36 21.06 -25.67
N ALA A 340 -4.53 22.09 -25.82
CA ALA A 340 -3.13 22.14 -25.36
C ALA A 340 -2.98 22.70 -23.94
N SER A 341 -4.07 23.04 -23.24
CA SER A 341 -4.03 23.64 -21.91
C SER A 341 -3.38 22.71 -20.90
N LEU A 342 -2.44 23.27 -20.15
CA LEU A 342 -1.69 22.61 -19.08
C LEU A 342 -2.03 23.24 -17.72
N VAL A 343 -3.30 23.56 -17.53
CA VAL A 343 -3.79 24.11 -16.25
C VAL A 343 -4.57 23.03 -15.54
N THR A 344 -4.22 22.78 -14.28
CA THR A 344 -5.06 21.97 -13.40
C THR A 344 -6.16 22.85 -12.80
N PRO A 345 -7.43 22.41 -12.79
CA PRO A 345 -8.49 23.10 -12.08
C PRO A 345 -8.39 22.90 -10.55
N THR A 346 -7.39 22.15 -10.08
CA THR A 346 -7.21 21.81 -8.66
C THR A 346 -6.01 22.55 -8.09
N ALA A 347 -6.20 23.19 -6.93
CA ALA A 347 -5.13 23.86 -6.18
C ALA A 347 -4.79 23.11 -4.90
N ALA A 348 -3.63 23.39 -4.30
CA ALA A 348 -3.33 23.00 -2.94
C ALA A 348 -3.62 24.17 -1.98
N ASP A 349 -4.18 23.89 -0.82
CA ASP A 349 -4.35 24.87 0.25
C ASP A 349 -2.96 25.35 0.73
N PRO A 350 -2.66 26.67 0.70
CA PRO A 350 -1.39 27.19 1.22
C PRO A 350 -1.12 26.86 2.69
N ASN A 351 -2.16 26.59 3.48
CA ASN A 351 -2.07 26.25 4.90
C ASN A 351 -2.12 24.73 5.17
N LEU A 352 -1.93 23.90 4.13
CA LEU A 352 -1.95 22.46 4.25
C LEU A 352 -0.94 21.98 5.30
N GLN A 353 -1.40 21.08 6.16
CA GLN A 353 -0.61 20.44 7.22
C GLN A 353 -0.32 18.99 6.85
N ASN A 354 0.82 18.49 7.32
CA ASN A 354 1.20 17.09 7.15
C ASN A 354 0.34 16.18 8.05
N ASP A 355 0.06 14.95 7.61
CA ASP A 355 -0.69 14.00 8.41
C ASP A 355 0.10 13.63 9.67
N THR A 356 -0.62 13.30 10.75
CA THR A 356 -0.02 13.07 12.06
C THR A 356 -0.39 11.71 12.63
N THR A 357 0.57 11.12 13.34
CA THR A 357 0.33 9.98 14.24
C THR A 357 0.85 10.33 15.61
N ASP A 358 -0.06 10.51 16.56
CA ASP A 358 0.26 10.60 17.98
C ASP A 358 0.19 9.21 18.60
N GLU A 359 1.25 8.79 19.27
CA GLU A 359 1.36 7.46 19.87
C GLU A 359 1.67 7.57 21.35
N PHE A 360 0.98 6.74 22.15
CA PHE A 360 1.31 6.48 23.53
C PHE A 360 1.34 4.98 23.78
N ILE A 361 2.41 4.50 24.42
CA ILE A 361 2.55 3.09 24.81
C ILE A 361 2.93 3.02 26.28
N ALA A 362 2.28 2.16 27.03
CA ALA A 362 2.68 1.83 28.40
C ALA A 362 2.76 0.30 28.55
N SER A 363 3.85 -0.20 29.11
CA SER A 363 4.07 -1.63 29.27
C SER A 363 4.66 -2.02 30.62
N LEU A 364 4.36 -3.24 31.05
CA LEU A 364 4.95 -3.91 32.20
C LEU A 364 5.46 -5.27 31.75
N ASP A 365 6.76 -5.50 31.90
CA ASP A 365 7.40 -6.79 31.67
C ASP A 365 7.84 -7.41 32.99
N ARG A 366 7.60 -8.71 33.17
CA ARG A 366 8.01 -9.45 34.36
C ARG A 366 8.55 -10.83 34.04
N GLU A 367 9.73 -11.15 34.57
CA GLU A 367 10.17 -12.54 34.73
C GLU A 367 9.42 -13.15 35.93
N VAL A 368 8.55 -14.13 35.65
CA VAL A 368 7.68 -14.74 36.67
C VAL A 368 8.33 -15.97 37.30
N MET A 369 9.13 -16.69 36.50
CA MET A 369 9.99 -17.78 36.95
C MET A 369 11.20 -17.85 36.03
N SER A 370 12.25 -18.57 36.44
CA SER A 370 13.47 -18.70 35.65
C SER A 370 13.17 -19.10 34.20
N ASN A 371 13.64 -18.28 33.26
CA ASN A 371 13.45 -18.47 31.81
C ASN A 371 12.02 -18.22 31.28
N PHE A 372 11.11 -17.69 32.08
CA PHE A 372 9.73 -17.40 31.68
C PHE A 372 9.35 -15.95 32.00
N GLY A 373 9.14 -15.17 30.94
CA GLY A 373 8.72 -13.79 31.01
C GLY A 373 7.30 -13.61 30.50
N VAL A 374 6.55 -12.71 31.13
CA VAL A 374 5.26 -12.22 30.66
C VAL A 374 5.33 -10.70 30.49
N GLY A 375 4.52 -10.18 29.58
CA GLY A 375 4.41 -8.74 29.37
C GLY A 375 2.98 -8.34 29.07
N ILE A 376 2.60 -7.13 29.49
CA ILE A 376 1.37 -6.46 29.08
C ILE A 376 1.73 -5.08 28.53
N SER A 377 1.15 -4.71 27.40
CA SER A 377 1.31 -3.39 26.79
C SER A 377 -0.05 -2.81 26.42
N TYR A 378 -0.30 -1.56 26.80
CA TYR A 378 -1.37 -0.74 26.26
C TYR A 378 -0.81 0.19 25.19
N ILE A 379 -1.48 0.27 24.05
CA ILE A 379 -1.09 1.04 22.88
C ILE A 379 -2.26 1.95 22.49
N TYR A 380 -2.03 3.25 22.48
CA TYR A 380 -2.93 4.25 21.93
C TYR A 380 -2.29 4.90 20.71
N ARG A 381 -3.04 5.04 19.63
CA ARG A 381 -2.64 5.88 18.49
C ARG A 381 -3.78 6.74 18.02
N ARG A 382 -3.51 8.01 17.74
CA ARG A 382 -4.41 8.90 17.02
C ARG A 382 -3.77 9.27 15.69
N TYR A 383 -4.45 8.91 14.61
CA TYR A 383 -4.11 9.33 13.27
C TYR A 383 -5.00 10.54 12.92
N GLY A 384 -4.42 11.63 12.44
CA GLY A 384 -5.15 12.85 12.13
C GLY A 384 -4.55 13.62 10.98
N GLN A 385 -5.23 14.71 10.60
CA GLN A 385 -4.82 15.59 9.50
C GLN A 385 -4.58 14.88 8.15
N PRO A 386 -5.38 13.87 7.75
CA PRO A 386 -5.24 13.34 6.40
C PRO A 386 -5.53 14.44 5.37
N GLN A 387 -5.06 14.21 4.16
CA GLN A 387 -5.25 15.12 3.04
C GLN A 387 -6.15 14.46 2.00
N ALA A 388 -7.07 15.23 1.41
CA ALA A 388 -7.83 14.79 0.26
C ALA A 388 -8.20 15.99 -0.62
N THR A 389 -8.46 15.73 -1.89
CA THR A 389 -8.93 16.74 -2.84
C THR A 389 -10.45 16.86 -2.74
N TYR A 390 -10.93 18.03 -2.31
CA TYR A 390 -12.36 18.35 -2.25
C TYR A 390 -12.78 19.15 -3.47
N ARG A 391 -13.93 18.81 -4.06
CA ARG A 391 -14.52 19.62 -5.12
C ARG A 391 -15.04 20.93 -4.51
N ASN A 392 -14.74 22.06 -5.16
CA ASN A 392 -15.11 23.37 -4.64
C ASN A 392 -16.63 23.57 -4.74
N GLY A 393 -17.26 24.09 -3.68
CA GLY A 393 -18.70 24.39 -3.67
C GLY A 393 -19.61 23.16 -3.61
N VAL A 394 -19.13 22.04 -3.06
CA VAL A 394 -19.91 20.79 -2.92
C VAL A 394 -20.15 20.45 -1.44
N PRO A 395 -20.94 21.24 -0.69
CA PRO A 395 -21.32 20.89 0.68
C PRO A 395 -22.29 19.70 0.68
N SER A 396 -22.38 19.01 1.82
CA SER A 396 -23.34 17.92 2.05
C SER A 396 -24.80 18.35 1.82
N SER A 397 -25.12 19.61 2.10
CA SER A 397 -26.43 20.21 1.85
C SER A 397 -26.81 20.28 0.36
N SER A 398 -25.85 20.13 -0.56
CA SER A 398 -26.12 20.04 -2.00
C SER A 398 -26.62 18.66 -2.44
N TYR A 399 -26.67 17.70 -1.52
CA TYR A 399 -27.19 16.36 -1.77
C TYR A 399 -28.57 16.17 -1.15
N THR A 400 -29.40 15.36 -1.79
CA THR A 400 -30.72 14.95 -1.31
C THR A 400 -30.74 13.45 -1.03
N ALA A 401 -31.30 13.08 0.12
CA ALA A 401 -31.46 11.69 0.52
C ALA A 401 -32.54 11.02 -0.33
N VAL A 402 -32.27 9.80 -0.79
CA VAL A 402 -33.21 8.96 -1.54
C VAL A 402 -33.24 7.57 -0.90
N PRO A 403 -34.36 7.19 -0.25
CA PRO A 403 -34.55 5.83 0.23
C PRO A 403 -34.78 4.89 -0.96
N PHE A 404 -34.27 3.67 -0.84
CA PHE A 404 -34.49 2.62 -1.84
C PHE A 404 -34.41 1.23 -1.22
N THR A 405 -34.95 0.24 -1.93
CA THR A 405 -34.94 -1.16 -1.55
C THR A 405 -34.41 -2.00 -2.71
N ARG A 406 -33.67 -3.05 -2.37
CA ARG A 406 -33.20 -4.08 -3.30
C ARG A 406 -33.57 -5.46 -2.78
N THR A 407 -34.05 -6.32 -3.68
CA THR A 407 -34.24 -7.74 -3.37
C THR A 407 -32.88 -8.41 -3.23
N CYS A 408 -32.83 -9.49 -2.44
CA CYS A 408 -31.67 -10.37 -2.45
C CYS A 408 -31.41 -10.85 -3.88
N GLY A 409 -30.16 -10.77 -4.31
CA GLY A 409 -29.76 -11.28 -5.61
C GLY A 409 -29.72 -12.81 -5.59
N SER A 410 -30.23 -13.40 -6.66
CA SER A 410 -30.14 -14.83 -6.91
C SER A 410 -30.05 -15.07 -8.41
N THR A 411 -29.33 -16.11 -8.81
CA THR A 411 -29.33 -16.60 -10.20
C THR A 411 -29.86 -18.03 -10.17
N PRO A 412 -31.07 -18.31 -10.68
CA PRO A 412 -31.50 -19.68 -10.90
C PRO A 412 -30.43 -20.45 -11.68
N PRO A 413 -30.12 -21.71 -11.32
CA PRO A 413 -30.85 -22.59 -10.41
C PRO A 413 -30.45 -22.47 -8.93
N LEU A 414 -29.55 -21.56 -8.58
CA LEU A 414 -28.98 -21.52 -7.24
C LEU A 414 -29.89 -20.75 -6.26
N PRO A 415 -30.13 -21.27 -5.05
CA PRO A 415 -30.99 -20.60 -4.08
C PRO A 415 -30.35 -19.30 -3.56
N PRO A 416 -31.17 -18.28 -3.21
CA PRO A 416 -30.69 -17.08 -2.53
C PRO A 416 -29.92 -17.45 -1.26
N GLN A 417 -28.75 -16.84 -1.06
CA GLN A 417 -27.90 -17.09 0.12
C GLN A 417 -28.06 -15.99 1.18
N CYS A 418 -28.87 -14.97 0.92
CA CYS A 418 -29.13 -13.87 1.84
C CYS A 418 -29.91 -14.33 3.07
N ASP A 419 -29.71 -13.62 4.19
CA ASP A 419 -30.50 -13.79 5.41
C ASP A 419 -31.87 -13.09 5.35
N GLN A 420 -32.07 -12.19 4.37
CA GLN A 420 -33.31 -11.44 4.17
C GLN A 420 -33.74 -11.48 2.70
N SER A 421 -35.04 -11.39 2.45
CA SER A 421 -35.59 -11.34 1.08
C SER A 421 -35.31 -10.02 0.37
N SER A 422 -35.14 -8.93 1.11
CA SER A 422 -34.81 -7.60 0.61
C SER A 422 -34.10 -6.76 1.67
N TYR A 423 -33.32 -5.78 1.22
CA TYR A 423 -32.62 -4.83 2.06
C TYR A 423 -32.96 -3.40 1.64
N SER A 424 -33.06 -2.50 2.61
CA SER A 424 -33.32 -1.08 2.38
C SER A 424 -32.11 -0.25 2.79
N GLY A 425 -31.93 0.90 2.14
CA GLY A 425 -30.88 1.84 2.45
C GLY A 425 -31.23 3.24 1.97
N VAL A 426 -30.35 4.19 2.27
CA VAL A 426 -30.46 5.58 1.81
C VAL A 426 -29.16 5.92 1.08
N TYR A 427 -29.29 6.36 -0.17
CA TYR A 427 -28.19 7.00 -0.88
C TYR A 427 -28.49 8.49 -1.06
N TYR A 428 -27.45 9.24 -1.39
CA TYR A 428 -27.56 10.67 -1.64
C TYR A 428 -27.22 10.97 -3.10
N GLN A 429 -27.98 11.90 -3.70
CA GLN A 429 -27.79 12.35 -5.07
C GLN A 429 -27.91 13.88 -5.18
N ARG A 430 -27.50 14.45 -6.31
CA ARG A 430 -27.60 15.90 -6.57
C ARG A 430 -28.15 16.13 -7.98
N ALA A 431 -28.81 17.27 -8.20
CA ALA A 431 -29.35 17.63 -9.50
C ALA A 431 -28.26 17.88 -10.58
N THR A 432 -27.16 18.52 -10.19
CA THR A 432 -26.05 18.92 -11.07
C THR A 432 -24.82 18.03 -10.94
N ALA A 433 -24.02 17.99 -12.00
CA ALA A 433 -22.74 17.29 -12.02
C ALA A 433 -21.73 17.92 -11.04
N LEU A 434 -20.77 17.11 -10.59
CA LEU A 434 -19.65 17.62 -9.79
C LEU A 434 -18.83 18.65 -10.58
N PRO A 435 -18.42 19.77 -9.96
CA PRO A 435 -17.52 20.70 -10.60
C PRO A 435 -16.13 20.06 -10.79
N THR A 436 -15.40 20.54 -11.80
CA THR A 436 -14.02 20.10 -12.08
C THR A 436 -13.00 20.73 -11.15
N ALA A 437 -13.28 21.93 -10.62
CA ALA A 437 -12.40 22.61 -9.68
C ALA A 437 -12.37 21.92 -8.32
N GLY A 438 -11.19 21.85 -7.72
CA GLY A 438 -11.00 21.28 -6.39
C GLY A 438 -9.86 21.92 -5.61
N THR A 439 -9.77 21.56 -4.34
CA THR A 439 -8.72 22.00 -3.43
C THR A 439 -8.21 20.80 -2.64
N LEU A 440 -6.91 20.51 -2.72
CA LEU A 440 -6.23 19.62 -1.78
C LEU A 440 -6.11 20.35 -0.44
N ARG A 441 -6.81 19.86 0.58
CA ARG A 441 -6.79 20.42 1.94
C ARG A 441 -6.79 19.32 2.98
N ASN A 442 -6.46 19.67 4.22
CA ASN A 442 -6.79 18.80 5.34
C ASN A 442 -8.31 18.75 5.49
N TYR A 443 -8.81 17.58 5.86
CA TYR A 443 -10.22 17.41 6.16
C TYR A 443 -10.37 16.82 7.55
N ASP A 444 -11.48 17.17 8.20
CA ASP A 444 -11.73 16.81 9.59
C ASP A 444 -12.07 15.32 9.69
N TYR A 445 -11.02 14.52 9.78
CA TYR A 445 -11.06 13.09 10.02
C TYR A 445 -9.95 12.71 10.97
N TYR A 446 -10.29 11.83 11.90
CA TYR A 446 -9.28 11.14 12.68
C TYR A 446 -9.68 9.72 12.98
N ARG A 447 -8.66 8.94 13.33
CA ARG A 447 -8.82 7.54 13.71
C ARG A 447 -8.12 7.29 15.02
N ASN A 448 -8.84 6.72 15.98
CA ASN A 448 -8.26 6.32 17.26
C ASN A 448 -8.13 4.81 17.30
N TYR A 449 -6.93 4.33 17.61
CA TYR A 449 -6.58 2.96 17.88
C TYR A 449 -6.34 2.79 19.37
N HIS A 450 -6.96 1.77 19.95
CA HIS A 450 -6.63 1.28 21.30
C HIS A 450 -6.30 -0.20 21.19
N GLY A 451 -5.21 -0.62 21.81
CA GLY A 451 -4.76 -2.00 21.81
C GLY A 451 -4.20 -2.42 23.15
N ILE A 452 -4.43 -3.68 23.52
CA ILE A 452 -3.77 -4.38 24.60
C ILE A 452 -3.04 -5.57 23.98
N GLU A 453 -1.75 -5.70 24.27
CA GLU A 453 -0.94 -6.84 23.89
C GLU A 453 -0.45 -7.55 25.14
N LEU A 454 -0.72 -8.86 25.22
CA LEU A 454 -0.20 -9.77 26.22
C LEU A 454 0.84 -10.66 25.55
N THR A 455 2.00 -10.83 26.18
CA THR A 455 3.04 -11.73 25.71
C THR A 455 3.44 -12.70 26.81
N ALA A 456 3.78 -13.93 26.42
CA ALA A 456 4.43 -14.88 27.30
C ALA A 456 5.50 -15.63 26.51
N ARG A 457 6.71 -15.67 27.06
CA ARG A 457 7.87 -16.27 26.41
C ARG A 457 8.62 -17.14 27.38
N LYS A 458 8.86 -18.38 26.95
CA LYS A 458 9.79 -19.28 27.60
C LYS A 458 11.04 -19.50 26.76
N ARG A 459 12.21 -19.21 27.33
CA ARG A 459 13.49 -19.60 26.71
C ARG A 459 13.67 -21.12 26.74
N PHE A 460 14.50 -21.65 25.85
CA PHE A 460 14.78 -23.08 25.80
C PHE A 460 15.46 -23.52 27.11
N SER A 461 14.73 -24.32 27.89
CA SER A 461 15.22 -24.95 29.10
C SER A 461 14.35 -26.17 29.38
N HIS A 462 14.88 -27.19 30.06
CA HIS A 462 14.16 -28.43 30.32
C HIS A 462 13.56 -29.07 29.05
N ARG A 463 14.30 -28.99 27.93
CA ARG A 463 13.95 -29.52 26.59
C ARG A 463 12.81 -28.81 25.86
N TRP A 464 12.34 -27.65 26.31
CA TRP A 464 11.29 -26.93 25.58
C TRP A 464 11.41 -25.42 25.61
N LEU A 465 10.86 -24.80 24.57
CA LEU A 465 10.69 -23.36 24.42
C LEU A 465 9.26 -23.05 24.00
N MET A 466 8.85 -21.80 24.22
CA MET A 466 7.52 -21.33 23.84
C MET A 466 7.54 -19.83 23.58
N ASN A 467 6.72 -19.40 22.63
CA ASN A 467 6.36 -18.01 22.43
C ASN A 467 4.86 -17.90 22.16
N SER A 468 4.16 -17.08 22.95
CA SER A 468 2.75 -16.77 22.73
C SER A 468 2.47 -15.29 22.88
N SER A 469 1.44 -14.83 22.16
CA SER A 469 0.92 -13.48 22.25
C SER A 469 -0.59 -13.49 22.12
N PHE A 470 -1.25 -12.56 22.80
CA PHE A 470 -2.65 -12.23 22.60
C PHE A 470 -2.76 -10.72 22.40
N THR A 471 -3.46 -10.30 21.36
CA THR A 471 -3.75 -8.89 21.10
C THR A 471 -5.25 -8.70 21.07
N TYR A 472 -5.74 -7.69 21.77
CA TYR A 472 -7.10 -7.15 21.63
C TYR A 472 -6.98 -5.69 21.23
N ASN A 473 -7.63 -5.29 20.15
CA ASN A 473 -7.59 -3.94 19.63
C ASN A 473 -8.95 -3.52 19.08
N HIS A 474 -9.17 -2.22 19.08
CA HIS A 474 -10.31 -1.60 18.43
C HIS A 474 -9.87 -0.30 17.81
N THR A 475 -10.33 -0.04 16.58
CA THR A 475 -10.03 1.21 15.87
C THR A 475 -11.30 1.83 15.34
N ARG A 476 -11.55 3.11 15.63
CA ARG A 476 -12.75 3.83 15.17
C ARG A 476 -12.43 4.96 14.22
N PHE A 477 -13.26 5.13 13.21
CA PHE A 477 -13.28 6.32 12.36
C PHE A 477 -14.13 7.40 12.98
N PHE A 478 -13.66 8.64 12.89
CA PHE A 478 -14.42 9.81 13.28
C PHE A 478 -14.37 10.81 12.15
N PHE A 479 -15.56 11.24 11.73
CA PHE A 479 -15.81 12.29 10.77
C PHE A 479 -16.60 13.37 11.52
N PRO A 480 -15.96 14.36 12.15
CA PRO A 480 -16.68 15.35 12.95
C PRO A 480 -17.54 16.28 12.10
N THR A 481 -17.16 16.49 10.83
CA THR A 481 -17.95 17.25 9.85
C THR A 481 -18.41 16.34 8.71
N ILE A 482 -19.70 16.43 8.36
CA ILE A 482 -20.29 15.64 7.28
C ILE A 482 -19.84 16.12 5.89
N ASP A 483 -19.50 17.41 5.76
CA ASP A 483 -18.97 17.98 4.52
C ASP A 483 -17.58 17.41 4.15
N ASP A 484 -16.83 16.98 5.16
CA ASP A 484 -15.53 16.33 5.00
C ASP A 484 -15.64 14.81 4.87
N PHE A 485 -16.84 14.24 4.93
CA PHE A 485 -17.03 12.84 4.63
C PHE A 485 -16.93 12.62 3.11
N ALA A 486 -16.09 11.67 2.70
CA ALA A 486 -15.89 11.30 1.30
C ALA A 486 -16.34 9.85 1.08
N ASN A 487 -17.21 9.63 0.09
CA ASN A 487 -17.62 8.30 -0.34
C ASN A 487 -17.17 8.08 -1.80
N GLY A 488 -16.09 7.33 -1.96
CA GLY A 488 -15.48 7.09 -3.28
C GLY A 488 -14.90 8.39 -3.87
N THR A 489 -15.37 8.76 -5.05
CA THR A 489 -14.90 9.96 -5.80
C THR A 489 -15.67 11.24 -5.45
N SER A 490 -16.68 11.16 -4.57
CA SER A 490 -17.59 12.25 -4.28
C SER A 490 -17.35 12.81 -2.88
N THR A 491 -16.90 14.06 -2.82
CA THR A 491 -16.73 14.79 -1.55
C THR A 491 -18.05 15.36 -1.07
N GLY A 492 -18.25 15.35 0.25
CA GLY A 492 -19.47 15.81 0.92
C GLY A 492 -20.69 14.90 0.70
N ASP A 493 -20.54 13.75 0.06
CA ASP A 493 -21.64 12.80 -0.19
C ASP A 493 -21.98 12.03 1.11
N PRO A 494 -23.13 12.29 1.77
CA PRO A 494 -23.43 11.70 3.08
C PRO A 494 -23.76 10.21 3.06
N THR A 495 -23.75 9.56 1.89
CA THR A 495 -24.09 8.14 1.76
C THR A 495 -23.19 7.29 2.66
N ASN A 496 -23.78 6.53 3.59
CA ASN A 496 -23.11 5.70 4.62
C ASN A 496 -22.49 6.45 5.81
N TYR A 497 -22.62 7.77 5.93
CA TYR A 497 -22.02 8.53 7.03
C TYR A 497 -22.39 7.95 8.41
N ASP A 498 -23.68 7.75 8.68
CA ASP A 498 -24.16 7.21 9.97
C ASP A 498 -23.74 5.74 10.23
N LEU A 499 -23.42 5.02 9.17
CA LEU A 499 -23.00 3.62 9.21
C LEU A 499 -21.47 3.47 9.31
N GLN A 500 -20.71 4.55 9.21
CA GLN A 500 -19.24 4.55 9.28
C GLN A 500 -18.69 5.44 10.40
N ASN A 501 -19.33 6.58 10.68
CA ASN A 501 -18.89 7.50 11.72
C ASN A 501 -19.01 6.88 13.12
N GLY A 502 -17.94 6.92 13.88
CA GLY A 502 -17.80 6.27 15.18
C GLY A 502 -17.75 4.73 15.13
N ARG A 503 -17.72 4.12 13.92
CA ARG A 503 -17.71 2.66 13.74
C ARG A 503 -16.30 2.12 13.54
N ASP A 504 -16.16 0.79 13.54
CA ASP A 504 -14.86 0.15 13.36
C ASP A 504 -14.26 0.50 12.00
N SER A 505 -12.93 0.55 11.93
CA SER A 505 -12.12 0.95 10.76
C SER A 505 -12.16 0.01 9.53
N SER A 506 -13.25 -0.70 9.26
CA SER A 506 -13.42 -1.60 8.11
C SER A 506 -12.37 -2.71 8.02
N GLY A 507 -11.81 -3.14 9.16
CA GLY A 507 -10.74 -4.14 9.18
C GLY A 507 -9.40 -3.63 8.63
N LEU A 508 -9.18 -2.31 8.52
CA LEU A 508 -7.87 -1.73 8.18
C LEU A 508 -6.75 -2.21 9.13
N ASN A 509 -7.10 -2.49 10.39
CA ASN A 509 -6.17 -3.05 11.38
C ASN A 509 -6.34 -4.57 11.58
N GLY A 510 -7.06 -5.23 10.68
CA GLY A 510 -7.34 -6.65 10.74
C GLY A 510 -8.38 -7.01 11.82
N PRO A 511 -8.29 -8.21 12.43
CA PRO A 511 -9.22 -8.67 13.45
C PRO A 511 -9.07 -7.88 14.76
N ARG A 512 -10.17 -7.73 15.51
CA ARG A 512 -10.13 -7.06 16.82
C ARG A 512 -9.35 -7.87 17.85
N TRP A 513 -9.31 -9.19 17.70
CA TRP A 513 -8.47 -10.02 18.56
C TRP A 513 -7.77 -11.14 17.80
N LEU A 514 -6.58 -11.49 18.30
CA LEU A 514 -5.73 -12.52 17.74
C LEU A 514 -4.86 -13.12 18.85
N ALA A 515 -4.80 -14.44 18.91
CA ALA A 515 -3.90 -15.20 19.75
C ALA A 515 -3.01 -16.10 18.89
N LYS A 516 -1.71 -16.09 19.18
CA LYS A 516 -0.73 -16.98 18.57
C LYS A 516 0.04 -17.68 19.65
N ALA A 517 0.27 -18.97 19.48
CA ALA A 517 1.12 -19.75 20.36
C ALA A 517 2.00 -20.67 19.52
N SER A 518 3.30 -20.70 19.81
CA SER A 518 4.25 -21.64 19.26
C SER A 518 5.01 -22.29 20.39
N ALA A 519 5.23 -23.60 20.29
CA ALA A 519 6.02 -24.35 21.25
C ALA A 519 6.85 -25.40 20.51
N MET A 520 8.03 -25.69 21.04
CA MET A 520 8.90 -26.75 20.54
C MET A 520 9.41 -27.56 21.71
N TYR A 521 9.44 -28.88 21.53
CA TYR A 521 10.00 -29.85 22.45
C TYR A 521 11.10 -30.65 21.76
N ALA A 522 12.29 -30.66 22.37
CA ALA A 522 13.42 -31.48 21.96
C ALA A 522 13.23 -32.90 22.47
N LEU A 523 12.93 -33.81 21.55
CA LEU A 523 12.79 -35.25 21.79
C LEU A 523 14.18 -35.91 21.84
N PRO A 524 14.29 -37.15 22.36
CA PRO A 524 15.52 -37.93 22.29
C PRO A 524 16.06 -38.11 20.85
N TRP A 525 17.32 -38.51 20.75
CA TRP A 525 17.97 -38.89 19.49
C TRP A 525 18.01 -37.77 18.43
N GLY A 526 18.10 -36.49 18.81
CA GLY A 526 18.20 -35.39 17.85
C GLY A 526 16.91 -35.16 17.05
N MET A 527 15.76 -35.48 17.66
CA MET A 527 14.44 -35.19 17.13
C MET A 527 13.86 -33.95 17.79
N SER A 528 12.99 -33.23 17.09
CA SER A 528 12.12 -32.24 17.70
C SER A 528 10.71 -32.30 17.13
N ALA A 529 9.76 -31.90 17.96
CA ALA A 529 8.41 -31.61 17.54
C ALA A 529 8.08 -30.18 17.93
N ALA A 530 7.38 -29.47 17.05
CA ALA A 530 6.87 -28.14 17.32
C ALA A 530 5.43 -28.00 16.84
N GLY A 531 4.68 -27.15 17.52
CA GLY A 531 3.32 -26.80 17.16
C GLY A 531 3.17 -25.30 17.06
N PHE A 532 2.32 -24.85 16.14
CA PHE A 532 1.90 -23.47 16.01
C PHE A 532 0.38 -23.41 15.95
N TYR A 533 -0.22 -22.62 16.83
CA TYR A 533 -1.64 -22.36 16.85
C TYR A 533 -1.89 -20.88 16.61
N ASN A 534 -2.74 -20.59 15.63
CA ASN A 534 -3.15 -19.25 15.26
C ASN A 534 -4.67 -19.19 15.30
N VAL A 535 -5.21 -18.42 16.25
CA VAL A 535 -6.64 -18.18 16.39
C VAL A 535 -6.91 -16.69 16.40
N ARG A 536 -7.91 -16.25 15.65
CA ARG A 536 -8.26 -14.83 15.55
C ARG A 536 -9.71 -14.67 15.19
N GLU A 537 -10.25 -13.50 15.48
CA GLU A 537 -11.56 -13.12 14.96
C GLU A 537 -11.60 -13.27 13.44
N GLY A 538 -12.76 -13.69 12.92
CA GLY A 538 -13.00 -13.62 11.48
C GLY A 538 -12.92 -12.18 10.98
N LEU A 539 -12.56 -12.04 9.71
CA LEU A 539 -12.56 -10.72 9.07
C LEU A 539 -13.98 -10.17 9.01
N GLN A 540 -14.10 -8.84 9.01
CA GLN A 540 -15.38 -8.15 8.92
C GLN A 540 -16.11 -8.50 7.62
N PHE A 541 -17.42 -8.68 7.73
CA PHE A 541 -18.32 -8.93 6.62
C PHE A 541 -19.26 -7.73 6.44
N ASN A 542 -18.73 -6.66 5.85
CA ASN A 542 -19.45 -5.41 5.64
C ASN A 542 -20.36 -5.52 4.42
N ARG A 543 -21.64 -5.80 4.65
CA ARG A 543 -22.65 -6.04 3.61
C ARG A 543 -23.14 -4.73 2.99
N THR A 544 -23.35 -4.74 1.68
CA THR A 544 -23.85 -3.59 0.92
C THR A 544 -24.92 -3.97 -0.08
N ILE A 545 -25.68 -2.97 -0.53
CA ILE A 545 -26.54 -3.02 -1.73
C ILE A 545 -26.16 -1.87 -2.67
N GLN A 546 -26.33 -2.05 -3.98
CA GLN A 546 -26.00 -0.98 -4.95
C GLN A 546 -27.20 -0.09 -5.24
N SER A 547 -26.99 1.23 -5.16
CA SER A 547 -27.98 2.23 -5.55
C SER A 547 -28.37 2.11 -7.03
N PRO A 548 -29.53 2.66 -7.44
CA PRO A 548 -29.74 3.03 -8.84
C PRO A 548 -28.66 4.01 -9.33
N ASN A 549 -28.65 4.26 -10.64
CA ASN A 549 -27.87 5.37 -11.18
C ASN A 549 -28.36 6.68 -10.55
N ARG A 550 -27.43 7.43 -9.97
CA ARG A 550 -27.71 8.69 -9.28
C ARG A 550 -27.69 9.86 -10.25
N THR A 551 -28.54 10.84 -10.01
CA THR A 551 -28.58 12.09 -10.78
C THR A 551 -27.26 12.87 -10.68
N GLY A 552 -27.04 13.82 -11.60
CA GLY A 552 -25.80 14.61 -11.62
C GLY A 552 -24.57 13.80 -12.03
N SER A 553 -24.75 12.75 -12.85
CA SER A 553 -23.65 11.91 -13.36
C SER A 553 -22.78 11.27 -12.25
N LEU A 554 -23.36 11.01 -11.07
CA LEU A 554 -22.67 10.43 -9.92
C LEU A 554 -22.55 8.89 -9.98
N GLY A 555 -23.10 8.26 -11.03
CA GLY A 555 -23.11 6.81 -11.21
C GLY A 555 -23.84 6.08 -10.08
N THR A 556 -23.43 4.86 -9.78
CA THR A 556 -23.97 4.07 -8.65
C THR A 556 -23.04 4.12 -7.44
N VAL A 557 -23.59 3.93 -6.24
CA VAL A 557 -22.82 3.81 -4.99
C VAL A 557 -23.23 2.55 -4.23
N ASN A 558 -22.29 1.93 -3.52
CA ASN A 558 -22.58 0.86 -2.58
C ASN A 558 -23.05 1.47 -1.25
N VAL A 559 -24.27 1.12 -0.86
CA VAL A 559 -24.89 1.55 0.39
C VAL A 559 -24.76 0.41 1.40
N SER A 560 -24.16 0.69 2.55
CA SER A 560 -24.09 -0.25 3.65
C SER A 560 -25.48 -0.49 4.21
N ILE A 561 -25.80 -1.74 4.56
CA ILE A 561 -27.11 -2.11 5.11
C ILE A 561 -27.10 -2.20 6.65
N GLU A 562 -25.92 -2.17 7.25
CA GLU A 562 -25.70 -2.18 8.69
C GLU A 562 -24.45 -1.36 9.04
N PRO A 563 -24.28 -0.96 10.31
CA PRO A 563 -23.05 -0.31 10.74
C PRO A 563 -21.81 -1.15 10.44
N GLN A 564 -20.74 -0.49 10.04
CA GLN A 564 -19.49 -1.16 9.69
C GLN A 564 -18.89 -1.89 10.89
N GLY A 565 -18.39 -3.12 10.65
CA GLY A 565 -17.79 -3.96 11.68
C GLY A 565 -18.79 -4.63 12.63
N THR A 566 -20.09 -4.63 12.30
CA THR A 566 -21.11 -5.37 13.07
C THR A 566 -21.00 -6.88 12.83
N THR A 567 -20.92 -7.31 11.56
CA THR A 567 -20.90 -8.73 11.19
C THR A 567 -19.48 -9.17 10.86
N HIS A 568 -19.11 -10.38 11.29
CA HIS A 568 -17.81 -10.99 11.04
C HIS A 568 -17.96 -12.40 10.47
N HIS A 569 -16.97 -12.83 9.70
CA HIS A 569 -16.83 -14.24 9.32
C HIS A 569 -16.57 -15.13 10.56
N PRO A 570 -16.71 -16.46 10.44
CA PRO A 570 -16.39 -17.37 11.53
C PRO A 570 -14.95 -17.15 12.04
N THR A 571 -14.75 -17.43 13.33
CA THR A 571 -13.42 -17.40 13.96
C THR A 571 -12.44 -18.25 13.15
N PHE A 572 -11.33 -17.62 12.77
CA PHE A 572 -10.23 -18.30 12.12
C PHE A 572 -9.44 -19.08 13.18
N GLN A 573 -9.15 -20.34 12.88
CA GLN A 573 -8.26 -21.16 13.69
C GLN A 573 -7.47 -22.11 12.80
N GLN A 574 -6.18 -22.24 13.07
CA GLN A 574 -5.29 -23.13 12.36
C GLN A 574 -4.26 -23.70 13.32
N LEU A 575 -4.15 -25.04 13.33
CA LEU A 575 -3.10 -25.77 14.02
C LEU A 575 -2.12 -26.32 12.98
N ASP A 576 -0.87 -25.94 13.11
CA ASP A 576 0.24 -26.44 12.30
C ASP A 576 1.20 -27.24 13.19
N ALA A 577 1.81 -28.26 12.61
CA ALA A 577 2.80 -29.09 13.28
C ALA A 577 4.07 -29.20 12.44
N HIS A 578 5.19 -29.25 13.14
CA HIS A 578 6.51 -29.48 12.57
C HIS A 578 7.17 -30.62 13.33
N TRP A 579 7.84 -31.49 12.59
CA TRP A 579 8.73 -32.49 13.15
C TRP A 579 10.02 -32.52 12.36
N ASP A 580 11.15 -32.62 13.05
CA ASP A 580 12.45 -32.82 12.42
C ASP A 580 13.27 -33.90 13.11
N LYS A 581 14.11 -34.54 12.30
CA LYS A 581 15.15 -35.47 12.73
C LYS A 581 16.47 -35.04 12.12
N THR A 582 17.43 -34.78 12.98
CA THR A 582 18.80 -34.51 12.56
C THR A 582 19.68 -35.74 12.78
N PHE A 583 20.37 -36.16 11.71
CA PHE A 583 21.46 -37.13 11.74
C PHE A 583 22.77 -36.40 11.50
N ARG A 584 23.82 -36.81 12.22
CA ARG A 584 25.19 -36.35 11.99
C ARG A 584 26.00 -37.52 11.44
N PHE A 585 26.68 -37.29 10.32
CA PHE A 585 27.57 -38.26 9.70
C PHE A 585 28.88 -37.53 9.37
N ASP A 586 29.92 -37.78 10.17
CA ASP A 586 31.18 -37.03 10.14
C ASP A 586 30.93 -35.50 10.23
N LYS A 587 31.49 -34.70 9.31
CA LYS A 587 31.30 -33.23 9.26
C LYS A 587 29.94 -32.83 8.69
N ARG A 588 29.16 -33.78 8.15
CA ARG A 588 27.90 -33.51 7.47
C ARG A 588 26.72 -33.65 8.43
N ARG A 589 25.79 -32.71 8.34
CA ARG A 589 24.53 -32.72 9.10
C ARG A 589 23.35 -32.83 8.14
N PHE A 590 22.61 -33.94 8.24
CA PHE A 590 21.38 -34.19 7.51
C PHE A 590 20.19 -33.94 8.42
N SER A 591 19.29 -33.03 8.04
CA SER A 591 18.06 -32.75 8.77
C SER A 591 16.86 -33.03 7.87
N PHE A 592 16.12 -34.08 8.19
CA PHE A 592 14.84 -34.38 7.57
C PHE A 592 13.73 -33.69 8.36
N ASN A 593 12.80 -33.03 7.67
CA ASN A 593 11.68 -32.33 8.28
C ASN A 593 10.36 -32.66 7.60
N VAL A 594 9.30 -32.62 8.41
CA VAL A 594 7.91 -32.78 8.00
C VAL A 594 7.12 -31.62 8.59
N ASP A 595 6.48 -30.83 7.73
CA ASP A 595 5.57 -29.75 8.12
C ASP A 595 4.14 -30.12 7.72
N ALA A 596 3.20 -30.04 8.64
CA ALA A 596 1.78 -30.24 8.38
C ALA A 596 1.03 -28.94 8.70
N PHE A 597 0.51 -28.28 7.67
CA PHE A 597 -0.31 -27.07 7.78
C PHE A 597 -1.79 -27.43 7.81
N ASN A 598 -2.59 -26.70 8.59
CA ASN A 598 -4.00 -27.00 8.81
C ASN A 598 -4.19 -28.49 9.20
N LEU A 599 -3.52 -28.90 10.27
CA LEU A 599 -3.45 -30.28 10.74
C LEU A 599 -4.84 -30.87 11.00
N VAL A 600 -5.82 -30.07 11.43
CA VAL A 600 -7.21 -30.52 11.64
C VAL A 600 -8.07 -30.53 10.36
N ASN A 601 -7.51 -30.09 9.23
CA ASN A 601 -8.19 -29.99 7.94
C ASN A 601 -9.50 -29.19 8.01
N ALA A 602 -9.48 -28.05 8.70
CA ALA A 602 -10.64 -27.18 8.85
C ALA A 602 -10.96 -26.43 7.54
N SER A 603 -12.25 -26.25 7.25
CA SER A 603 -12.77 -25.57 6.05
C SER A 603 -13.44 -24.24 6.43
N ILE A 604 -12.68 -23.33 7.04
CA ILE A 604 -13.21 -22.06 7.55
C ILE A 604 -13.44 -21.08 6.40
N VAL A 605 -14.62 -20.46 6.33
CA VAL A 605 -14.93 -19.41 5.36
C VAL A 605 -14.17 -18.13 5.72
N LEU A 606 -13.38 -17.61 4.77
CA LEU A 606 -12.55 -16.43 4.97
C LEU A 606 -13.10 -15.18 4.28
N ALA A 607 -13.87 -15.35 3.22
CA ALA A 607 -14.50 -14.25 2.48
C ALA A 607 -15.78 -14.70 1.78
N ARG A 608 -16.70 -13.75 1.62
CA ARG A 608 -17.91 -13.88 0.82
C ARG A 608 -18.13 -12.64 -0.04
N ILE A 609 -18.93 -12.76 -1.10
CA ILE A 609 -19.41 -11.61 -1.87
C ILE A 609 -20.28 -10.72 -0.97
N THR A 610 -19.86 -9.48 -0.73
CA THR A 610 -20.49 -8.54 0.22
C THR A 610 -21.71 -7.81 -0.34
N ARG A 611 -21.85 -7.74 -1.67
CA ARG A 611 -23.00 -7.12 -2.32
C ARG A 611 -24.20 -8.07 -2.33
N GLN A 612 -25.24 -7.74 -1.57
CA GLN A 612 -26.38 -8.64 -1.33
C GLN A 612 -27.38 -8.66 -2.49
N ASP A 613 -27.48 -7.59 -3.27
CA ASP A 613 -28.34 -7.49 -4.46
C ASP A 613 -27.67 -8.01 -5.75
N ALA A 614 -26.43 -8.51 -5.65
CA ALA A 614 -25.74 -9.17 -6.76
C ALA A 614 -26.25 -10.61 -6.92
N SER A 615 -26.26 -11.09 -8.15
CA SER A 615 -26.77 -12.43 -8.51
C SER A 615 -26.03 -13.59 -7.82
N ASN A 616 -24.80 -13.34 -7.36
CA ASN A 616 -23.93 -14.20 -6.56
C ASN A 616 -23.70 -13.66 -5.12
N GLY A 617 -24.62 -12.85 -4.61
CA GLY A 617 -24.52 -12.24 -3.28
C GLY A 617 -24.38 -13.28 -2.17
N ASN A 618 -23.48 -13.03 -1.22
CA ASN A 618 -23.16 -13.92 -0.10
C ASN A 618 -22.47 -15.26 -0.46
N TYR A 619 -22.07 -15.47 -1.72
CA TYR A 619 -21.33 -16.67 -2.11
C TYR A 619 -19.95 -16.68 -1.50
N ILE A 620 -19.47 -17.87 -1.11
CA ILE A 620 -18.12 -18.06 -0.58
C ILE A 620 -17.11 -17.82 -1.71
N SER A 621 -16.25 -16.82 -1.54
CA SER A 621 -15.17 -16.51 -2.47
C SER A 621 -13.83 -17.06 -2.00
N THR A 622 -13.67 -17.35 -0.71
CA THR A 622 -12.41 -17.89 -0.15
C THR A 622 -12.67 -18.72 1.11
N ILE A 623 -11.98 -19.86 1.19
CA ILE A 623 -11.91 -20.71 2.38
C ILE A 623 -10.45 -20.95 2.78
N LEU A 624 -10.23 -21.41 4.02
CA LEU A 624 -8.93 -21.87 4.49
C LEU A 624 -8.42 -22.99 3.58
N ALA A 625 -7.15 -22.91 3.19
CA ALA A 625 -6.48 -23.96 2.42
C ALA A 625 -6.58 -25.31 3.15
N PRO A 626 -6.74 -26.43 2.43
CA PRO A 626 -6.84 -27.75 3.04
C PRO A 626 -5.54 -28.12 3.75
N ARG A 627 -5.52 -29.28 4.42
CA ARG A 627 -4.30 -29.82 4.99
C ARG A 627 -3.23 -29.97 3.91
N ILE A 628 -2.05 -29.39 4.15
CA ILE A 628 -0.88 -29.50 3.28
C ILE A 628 0.25 -30.11 4.10
N VAL A 629 0.85 -31.19 3.60
CA VAL A 629 2.04 -31.81 4.19
C VAL A 629 3.23 -31.54 3.28
N ARG A 630 4.33 -31.04 3.85
CA ARG A 630 5.59 -30.79 3.16
C ARG A 630 6.69 -31.62 3.78
N PHE A 631 7.57 -32.12 2.92
CA PHE A 631 8.76 -32.87 3.30
C PHE A 631 9.99 -32.09 2.86
N GLY A 632 11.01 -32.02 3.71
CA GLY A 632 12.25 -31.33 3.39
C GLY A 632 13.48 -32.08 3.86
N LEU A 633 14.57 -31.92 3.12
CA LEU A 633 15.90 -32.39 3.47
C LEU A 633 16.87 -31.22 3.44
N LYS A 634 17.55 -30.97 4.55
CA LYS A 634 18.63 -29.99 4.64
C LYS A 634 19.95 -30.71 4.87
N VAL A 635 20.95 -30.41 4.04
CA VAL A 635 22.32 -30.92 4.19
C VAL A 635 23.24 -29.74 4.47
N ASN A 636 23.97 -29.80 5.57
CA ASN A 636 25.04 -28.85 5.88
C ASN A 636 26.37 -29.59 5.77
N PHE A 637 27.33 -28.99 5.07
CA PHE A 637 28.67 -29.51 4.82
C PHE A 637 29.73 -28.72 5.60
#